data_AF-A0A5M4AKM4-F1
#
_entry.id   AF-A0A5M4AKM4-F1
#
_cell.length_a   1.000
_cell.length_b   1.000
_cell.length_c   1.000
_cell.angle_alpha   90.00
_cell.angle_beta   90.00
_cell.angle_gamma   90.00
#
_symmetry.space_group_name_H-M   'P 1'
#
loop_
_entity.id
_entity.type
_entity.pdbx_description
1 polymer ?
#
loop_
_entity_poly.entity_id
_entity_poly.type
_entity_poly.pdbx_seq_one_letter_code
_entity_poly.pdbx_strand_id
1 'polypeptide(L)'
;MKKIAVLIVAVLLATGLSAEAQSNMNQGSMRNMHNQSGMMMQGNRTGNYGMMSGEMMGQGMMNGNYSHMMGGTLPMWRYERMVAMLPRMQSQLSLTSDQTEKLIDLKSAYQKKEIDLSALQQKRQLQLQSLLQSNASAEAVRKQLQSCTDVSIDMGVEAYKTVQQMESVLNNSQQKEFQSWMMNSMQNNKMMNSMQNNNMNGHGMGKGMMNN
;
A
#
# COMPACT_ATOMS: atom_id res chain seq x y z
N MET A 1 32.41 19.05 44.11
CA MET A 1 33.74 19.34 43.54
C MET A 1 34.33 18.07 42.96
N LYS A 2 34.62 18.08 41.64
CA LYS A 2 35.71 17.37 40.93
C LYS A 2 35.80 15.84 41.23
N LYS A 3 35.50 14.95 40.29
CA LYS A 3 36.35 14.68 39.11
C LYS A 3 35.54 14.06 37.97
N ILE A 4 35.62 14.74 36.84
CA ILE A 4 35.23 14.31 35.49
C ILE A 4 36.25 13.28 35.03
N ALA A 5 35.80 12.07 34.67
CA ALA A 5 36.60 11.09 33.94
C ALA A 5 36.12 11.09 32.49
N VAL A 6 36.75 11.96 31.69
CA VAL A 6 36.76 11.93 30.24
C VAL A 6 37.70 10.81 29.82
N LEU A 7 37.21 9.81 29.10
CA LEU A 7 38.04 9.00 28.22
C LEU A 7 37.31 8.80 26.89
N ILE A 8 37.77 9.60 25.94
CA ILE A 8 37.52 9.61 24.52
C ILE A 8 38.09 8.32 23.92
N VAL A 9 37.26 7.52 23.26
CA VAL A 9 37.71 6.52 22.29
C VAL A 9 37.31 7.05 20.91
N ALA A 10 38.31 7.56 20.20
CA ALA A 10 38.26 7.96 18.80
C ALA A 10 37.65 6.84 17.93
N VAL A 11 36.66 7.09 17.06
CA VAL A 11 36.80 7.77 15.75
C VAL A 11 38.04 7.32 14.99
N LEU A 12 37.97 6.12 14.41
CA LEU A 12 38.75 5.56 13.30
C LEU A 12 37.89 4.39 12.79
N LEU A 13 37.09 4.52 11.74
CA LEU A 13 37.54 4.38 10.36
C LEU A 13 36.65 5.21 9.43
N ALA A 14 37.23 6.30 8.95
CA ALA A 14 36.83 6.95 7.71
C ALA A 14 37.31 6.12 6.50
N THR A 15 36.76 6.46 5.34
CA THR A 15 37.27 6.21 3.98
C THR A 15 36.98 4.84 3.33
N GLY A 16 35.90 4.84 2.58
CA GLY A 16 35.63 3.94 1.47
C GLY A 16 34.71 4.62 0.44
N LEU A 17 35.06 5.84 -0.01
CA LEU A 17 34.67 6.34 -1.33
C LEU A 17 35.41 5.44 -2.33
N SER A 18 34.82 4.82 -3.33
CA SER A 18 34.23 5.44 -4.53
C SER A 18 33.97 4.31 -5.54
N ALA A 19 32.96 4.47 -6.40
CA ALA A 19 33.04 4.23 -7.85
C ALA A 19 31.62 4.08 -8.43
N GLU A 20 31.31 4.98 -9.33
CA GLU A 20 30.13 4.98 -10.19
C GLU A 20 30.09 3.73 -11.09
N ALA A 21 28.89 3.19 -11.29
CA ALA A 21 28.57 2.41 -12.48
C ALA A 21 27.34 3.03 -13.13
N GLN A 22 27.57 4.17 -13.78
CA GLN A 22 26.68 4.80 -14.73
C GLN A 22 26.81 4.03 -16.05
N SER A 23 26.10 2.91 -16.21
CA SER A 23 26.00 2.22 -17.50
C SER A 23 24.95 2.93 -18.37
N ASN A 24 25.49 3.88 -19.11
CA ASN A 24 24.95 4.48 -20.30
C ASN A 24 24.63 3.38 -21.35
N MET A 25 23.36 3.06 -21.56
CA MET A 25 22.88 2.40 -22.78
C MET A 25 21.90 3.30 -23.51
N ASN A 26 22.51 4.25 -24.21
CA ASN A 26 22.30 4.59 -25.60
C ASN A 26 20.93 4.28 -26.24
N GLN A 27 20.24 5.37 -26.57
CA GLN A 27 19.67 5.70 -27.88
C GLN A 27 19.10 4.54 -28.73
N GLY A 28 17.78 4.57 -28.88
CA GLY A 28 17.06 3.82 -29.90
C GLY A 28 15.81 4.59 -30.30
N SER A 29 16.01 5.63 -31.10
CA SER A 29 14.99 6.36 -31.84
C SER A 29 14.00 5.42 -32.53
N MET A 30 12.69 5.57 -32.32
CA MET A 30 11.72 5.33 -33.39
C MET A 30 10.40 6.06 -33.16
N ARG A 31 10.28 7.15 -33.93
CA ARG A 31 9.06 7.88 -34.27
C ARG A 31 8.06 6.96 -34.97
N ASN A 32 6.79 7.35 -34.91
CA ASN A 32 5.77 7.19 -35.95
C ASN A 32 5.65 5.83 -36.64
N MET A 33 4.52 5.14 -36.42
CA MET A 33 3.83 4.51 -37.55
C MET A 33 2.32 4.44 -37.31
N HIS A 34 1.65 5.38 -37.97
CA HIS A 34 0.26 5.31 -38.40
C HIS A 34 0.20 4.42 -39.66
N ASN A 35 -0.93 3.73 -39.89
CA ASN A 35 -1.33 3.04 -41.12
C ASN A 35 -0.55 1.78 -41.58
N GLN A 36 -1.21 0.62 -41.49
CA GLN A 36 -1.44 -0.36 -42.57
C GLN A 36 -2.20 -1.56 -41.97
N SER A 37 -3.44 -1.84 -42.36
CA SER A 37 -3.86 -2.51 -43.60
C SER A 37 -3.32 -3.93 -43.74
N GLY A 38 -4.19 -4.91 -43.51
CA GLY A 38 -4.28 -6.09 -44.36
C GLY A 38 -3.69 -7.40 -43.83
N MET A 39 -4.41 -8.47 -44.21
CA MET A 39 -3.98 -9.87 -44.38
C MET A 39 -4.34 -10.87 -43.26
N MET A 40 -5.38 -11.65 -43.58
CA MET A 40 -5.49 -13.12 -43.49
C MET A 40 -5.75 -13.80 -42.13
N MET A 41 -6.93 -14.41 -41.99
CA MET A 41 -7.05 -15.86 -42.19
C MET A 41 -8.53 -16.29 -42.26
N GLN A 42 -8.89 -16.62 -43.49
CA GLN A 42 -10.06 -17.34 -43.94
C GLN A 42 -9.92 -18.82 -43.53
N GLY A 43 -10.92 -19.41 -42.90
CA GLY A 43 -10.86 -20.82 -42.50
C GLY A 43 -12.16 -21.38 -41.94
N ASN A 44 -13.06 -21.80 -42.84
CA ASN A 44 -14.21 -22.67 -42.61
C ASN A 44 -13.97 -23.75 -41.54
N ARG A 45 -14.96 -23.97 -40.66
CA ARG A 45 -15.61 -25.30 -40.51
C ARG A 45 -16.90 -25.22 -39.70
N THR A 46 -17.98 -25.36 -40.44
CA THR A 46 -19.30 -25.90 -40.08
C THR A 46 -19.17 -27.11 -39.15
N GLY A 47 -19.86 -27.11 -38.02
CA GLY A 47 -19.86 -28.22 -37.07
C GLY A 47 -20.76 -27.97 -35.87
N ASN A 48 -22.04 -28.24 -36.07
CA ASN A 48 -23.09 -28.31 -35.05
C ASN A 48 -22.86 -29.51 -34.10
N TYR A 49 -23.45 -29.45 -32.89
CA TYR A 49 -23.66 -30.50 -31.86
C TYR A 49 -22.66 -30.68 -30.69
N GLY A 50 -23.22 -30.68 -29.47
CA GLY A 50 -22.66 -31.19 -28.20
C GLY A 50 -22.30 -30.08 -27.21
N MET A 51 -23.13 -29.66 -26.24
CA MET A 51 -23.59 -30.40 -25.05
C MET A 51 -22.51 -31.28 -24.39
N MET A 52 -21.63 -30.64 -23.60
CA MET A 52 -20.99 -31.18 -22.38
C MET A 52 -20.75 -29.96 -21.47
N SER A 53 -21.53 -29.67 -20.42
CA SER A 53 -21.78 -30.44 -19.19
C SER A 53 -20.49 -30.98 -18.56
N GLY A 54 -20.01 -30.28 -17.53
CA GLY A 54 -19.08 -30.84 -16.55
C GLY A 54 -17.74 -30.11 -16.50
N GLU A 55 -17.35 -29.74 -15.28
CA GLU A 55 -15.96 -29.40 -14.89
C GLU A 55 -15.48 -27.97 -15.15
N MET A 56 -16.18 -27.01 -14.55
CA MET A 56 -15.52 -25.81 -14.00
C MET A 56 -16.01 -25.55 -12.57
N MET A 57 -15.81 -26.54 -11.69
CA MET A 57 -15.84 -26.32 -10.25
C MET A 57 -14.43 -26.44 -9.69
N GLY A 58 -14.01 -25.42 -8.97
CA GLY A 58 -13.07 -25.62 -7.86
C GLY A 58 -11.61 -25.29 -8.12
N GLN A 59 -11.29 -24.22 -8.87
CA GLN A 59 -9.97 -23.61 -8.74
C GLN A 59 -10.08 -22.18 -8.21
N GLY A 60 -10.19 -22.13 -6.88
CA GLY A 60 -9.56 -21.08 -6.08
C GLY A 60 -10.07 -19.67 -6.30
N MET A 61 -11.35 -19.43 -5.98
CA MET A 61 -11.85 -18.11 -5.54
C MET A 61 -11.22 -17.70 -4.18
N MET A 62 -9.91 -17.86 -4.01
CA MET A 62 -9.14 -17.40 -2.84
C MET A 62 -8.54 -16.01 -3.07
N ASN A 63 -9.22 -15.16 -3.83
CA ASN A 63 -8.74 -13.79 -4.04
C ASN A 63 -9.93 -12.85 -4.22
N GLY A 64 -10.39 -12.22 -3.12
CA GLY A 64 -11.28 -11.08 -3.28
C GLY A 64 -12.26 -10.72 -2.17
N ASN A 65 -12.32 -11.44 -1.03
CA ASN A 65 -13.43 -11.18 -0.08
C ASN A 65 -13.11 -11.10 1.41
N TYR A 66 -11.86 -10.79 1.80
CA TYR A 66 -11.57 -10.39 3.19
C TYR A 66 -11.94 -8.93 3.51
N SER A 67 -12.44 -8.15 2.55
CA SER A 67 -12.75 -6.72 2.77
C SER A 67 -14.15 -6.42 3.31
N HIS A 68 -15.06 -7.41 3.36
CA HIS A 68 -16.49 -7.14 3.59
C HIS A 68 -17.03 -7.46 4.99
N MET A 69 -16.22 -7.92 5.96
CA MET A 69 -16.72 -8.34 7.30
C MET A 69 -16.10 -7.64 8.52
N MET A 70 -15.56 -6.42 8.39
CA MET A 70 -15.14 -5.60 9.55
C MET A 70 -15.84 -4.23 9.53
N GLY A 71 -17.15 -4.25 9.80
CA GLY A 71 -17.91 -3.04 10.07
C GLY A 71 -17.54 -2.47 11.45
N GLY A 72 -16.69 -1.44 11.48
CA GLY A 72 -16.53 -0.57 12.66
C GLY A 72 -15.09 -0.25 13.04
N THR A 73 -14.15 -1.17 12.85
CA THR A 73 -12.75 -0.96 13.23
C THR A 73 -12.01 -0.24 12.11
N LEU A 74 -11.38 0.91 12.41
CA LEU A 74 -10.51 1.61 11.46
C LEU A 74 -9.35 0.66 11.08
N PRO A 75 -9.21 0.19 9.84
CA PRO A 75 -8.05 -0.60 9.45
C PRO A 75 -6.78 0.24 9.58
N MET A 76 -5.67 -0.38 10.02
CA MET A 76 -4.45 0.33 10.46
C MET A 76 -3.87 1.27 9.40
N TRP A 77 -4.00 0.95 8.10
CA TRP A 77 -3.57 1.81 6.98
C TRP A 77 -4.18 3.22 7.02
N ARG A 78 -5.30 3.42 7.75
CA ARG A 78 -5.90 4.75 7.93
C ARG A 78 -4.96 5.69 8.68
N TYR A 79 -4.30 5.21 9.73
CA TYR A 79 -3.38 6.04 10.50
C TYR A 79 -2.15 6.42 9.69
N GLU A 80 -1.62 5.51 8.88
CA GLU A 80 -0.49 5.79 7.97
C GLU A 80 -0.86 6.90 6.98
N ARG A 81 -2.06 6.82 6.39
CA ARG A 81 -2.58 7.88 5.51
C ARG A 81 -2.70 9.21 6.25
N MET A 82 -3.16 9.20 7.49
CA MET A 82 -3.28 10.41 8.31
C MET A 82 -1.91 11.04 8.57
N VAL A 83 -0.91 10.24 8.97
CA VAL A 83 0.49 10.71 9.12
C VAL A 83 1.00 11.35 7.83
N ALA A 84 0.67 10.76 6.68
CA ALA A 84 1.10 11.29 5.38
C ALA A 84 0.40 12.60 4.99
N MET A 85 -0.89 12.73 5.32
CA MET A 85 -1.78 13.80 4.86
C MET A 85 -1.79 15.03 5.76
N LEU A 86 -1.79 14.86 7.07
CA LEU A 86 -1.99 15.97 8.02
C LEU A 86 -1.00 17.14 7.82
N PRO A 87 0.31 16.91 7.58
CA PRO A 87 1.24 18.01 7.26
C PRO A 87 0.94 18.76 5.95
N ARG A 88 0.19 18.14 5.03
CA ARG A 88 -0.20 18.74 3.74
C ARG A 88 -1.52 19.53 3.83
N MET A 89 -2.18 19.51 4.98
CA MET A 89 -3.46 20.18 5.18
C MET A 89 -3.30 21.64 5.66
N GLN A 90 -2.18 22.28 5.31
CA GLN A 90 -1.82 23.61 5.81
C GLN A 90 -2.91 24.65 5.54
N SER A 91 -3.43 24.72 4.31
CA SER A 91 -4.49 25.68 3.97
C SER A 91 -5.86 25.25 4.52
N GLN A 92 -6.16 23.96 4.54
CA GLN A 92 -7.45 23.44 4.98
C GLN A 92 -7.68 23.62 6.48
N LEU A 93 -6.63 23.47 7.29
CA LEU A 93 -6.69 23.61 8.75
C LEU A 93 -6.11 24.95 9.23
N SER A 94 -5.75 25.85 8.29
CA SER A 94 -5.06 27.11 8.61
C SER A 94 -3.88 26.90 9.56
N LEU A 95 -3.02 25.92 9.26
CA LEU A 95 -1.87 25.57 10.10
C LEU A 95 -0.86 26.71 10.09
N THR A 96 -0.35 27.05 11.26
CA THR A 96 0.80 27.96 11.38
C THR A 96 2.07 27.31 10.83
N SER A 97 3.10 28.13 10.55
CA SER A 97 4.41 27.62 10.13
C SER A 97 4.98 26.64 11.15
N ASP A 98 4.97 27.02 12.43
CA ASP A 98 5.50 26.20 13.53
C ASP A 98 4.75 24.87 13.69
N GLN A 99 3.42 24.87 13.51
CA GLN A 99 2.64 23.63 13.52
C GLN A 99 3.03 22.75 12.33
N THR A 100 3.14 23.34 11.14
CA THR A 100 3.49 22.61 9.91
C THR A 100 4.87 21.96 10.03
N GLU A 101 5.87 22.67 10.55
CA GLU A 101 7.21 22.14 10.77
C GLU A 101 7.21 20.96 11.76
N LYS A 102 6.56 21.11 12.92
CA LYS A 102 6.41 20.02 13.90
C LYS A 102 5.74 18.78 13.33
N LEU A 103 4.73 18.97 12.48
CA LEU A 103 4.03 17.87 11.81
C LEU A 103 4.91 17.19 10.76
N ILE A 104 5.75 17.93 10.03
CA ILE A 104 6.75 17.37 9.13
C ILE A 104 7.77 16.54 9.90
N ASP A 105 8.27 17.05 11.04
CA ASP A 105 9.24 16.33 11.88
C ASP A 105 8.67 15.01 12.42
N LEU A 106 7.44 15.04 12.93
CA LEU A 106 6.74 13.83 13.38
C LEU A 106 6.55 12.81 12.25
N LYS A 107 6.19 13.28 11.05
CA LYS A 107 6.10 12.43 9.87
C LYS A 107 7.45 11.80 9.52
N SER A 108 8.52 12.59 9.50
CA SER A 108 9.86 12.09 9.18
C SER A 108 10.37 11.11 10.23
N ALA A 109 10.08 11.32 11.51
CA ALA A 109 10.39 10.37 12.57
C ALA A 109 9.62 9.04 12.40
N TYR A 110 8.35 9.10 12.05
CA TYR A 110 7.56 7.92 11.72
C TYR A 110 8.10 7.18 10.50
N GLN A 111 8.43 7.88 9.41
CA GLN A 111 8.97 7.27 8.19
C GLN A 111 10.26 6.48 8.44
N LYS A 112 11.13 6.94 9.36
CA LYS A 112 12.31 6.17 9.77
C LYS A 112 11.92 4.84 10.41
N LYS A 113 10.98 4.85 11.35
CA LYS A 113 10.47 3.63 12.00
C LYS A 113 9.76 2.71 11.01
N GLU A 114 8.99 3.27 10.08
CA GLU A 114 8.28 2.53 9.04
C GLU A 114 9.25 1.77 8.13
N ILE A 115 10.39 2.38 7.78
CA ILE A 115 11.46 1.71 7.01
C ILE A 115 12.04 0.54 7.81
N ASP A 116 12.37 0.74 9.08
CA ASP A 116 12.96 -0.30 9.94
C ASP A 116 11.98 -1.49 10.12
N LEU A 117 10.71 -1.19 10.38
CA LEU A 117 9.66 -2.20 10.51
C LEU A 117 9.41 -2.92 9.18
N SER A 118 9.46 -2.22 8.04
CA SER A 118 9.30 -2.82 6.71
C SER A 118 10.44 -3.79 6.39
N ALA A 119 11.67 -3.42 6.73
CA ALA A 119 12.82 -4.30 6.59
C ALA A 119 12.68 -5.55 7.48
N LEU A 120 12.21 -5.37 8.72
CA LEU A 120 11.94 -6.47 9.63
C LEU A 120 10.84 -7.41 9.08
N GLN A 121 9.75 -6.85 8.55
CA GLN A 121 8.66 -7.60 7.95
C GLN A 121 9.16 -8.47 6.79
N GLN A 122 9.95 -7.89 5.88
CA GLN A 122 10.53 -8.63 4.75
C GLN A 122 11.43 -9.77 5.23
N LYS A 123 12.28 -9.51 6.23
CA LYS A 123 13.12 -10.55 6.84
C LYS A 123 12.28 -11.70 7.41
N ARG A 124 11.18 -11.40 8.11
CA ARG A 124 10.28 -12.42 8.65
C ARG A 124 9.54 -13.20 7.56
N GLN A 125 9.15 -12.55 6.47
CA GLN A 125 8.53 -13.21 5.32
C GLN A 125 9.48 -14.17 4.61
N LEU A 126 10.75 -13.79 4.43
CA LEU A 126 11.78 -14.68 3.86
C LEU A 126 12.01 -15.91 4.75
N GLN A 127 12.04 -15.72 6.07
CA GLN A 127 12.12 -16.84 7.02
C GLN A 127 10.91 -17.77 6.91
N LEU A 128 9.69 -17.22 6.78
CA LEU A 128 8.49 -18.02 6.56
C LEU A 128 8.58 -18.81 5.25
N GLN A 129 9.01 -18.18 4.16
CA GLN A 129 9.19 -18.84 2.87
C GLN A 129 10.17 -20.01 2.98
N SER A 130 11.29 -19.81 3.67
CA SER A 130 12.28 -20.87 3.92
C SER A 130 11.68 -22.05 4.69
N LEU A 131 10.91 -21.79 5.76
CA LEU A 131 10.24 -22.84 6.54
C LEU A 131 9.22 -23.63 5.72
N LEU A 132 8.48 -22.96 4.83
CA LEU A 132 7.52 -23.61 3.93
C LEU A 132 8.22 -24.48 2.89
N GLN A 133 9.34 -24.02 2.33
CA GLN A 133 10.14 -24.79 1.37
C GLN A 133 10.81 -26.01 2.00
N SER A 134 11.20 -25.93 3.28
CA SER A 134 11.84 -27.03 3.99
C SER A 134 10.86 -28.01 4.64
N ASN A 135 9.55 -27.90 4.38
CA ASN A 135 8.50 -28.69 5.03
C ASN A 135 8.63 -28.69 6.58
N ALA A 136 8.88 -27.52 7.16
CA ALA A 136 8.99 -27.38 8.61
C ALA A 136 7.69 -27.80 9.34
N SER A 137 7.78 -28.03 10.64
CA SER A 137 6.61 -28.38 11.44
C SER A 137 5.55 -27.27 11.42
N ALA A 138 4.27 -27.66 11.51
CA ALA A 138 3.16 -26.71 11.55
C ALA A 138 3.29 -25.69 12.70
N GLU A 139 3.91 -26.08 13.82
CA GLU A 139 4.18 -25.18 14.94
C GLU A 139 5.22 -24.10 14.58
N ALA A 140 6.31 -24.47 13.90
CA ALA A 140 7.32 -23.51 13.45
C ALA A 140 6.74 -22.52 12.45
N VAL A 141 5.93 -23.00 11.50
CA VAL A 141 5.20 -22.15 10.54
C VAL A 141 4.24 -21.21 11.26
N ARG A 142 3.45 -21.71 12.22
CA ARG A 142 2.52 -20.88 13.01
C ARG A 142 3.26 -19.78 13.76
N LYS A 143 4.35 -20.11 14.44
CA LYS A 143 5.16 -19.13 15.19
C LYS A 143 5.74 -18.05 14.28
N GLN A 144 6.19 -18.43 13.08
CA GLN A 144 6.71 -17.46 12.13
C GLN A 144 5.61 -16.57 11.55
N LEU A 145 4.42 -17.13 11.26
CA LEU A 145 3.25 -16.34 10.87
C LEU A 145 2.88 -15.31 11.94
N GLN A 146 2.84 -15.72 13.21
CA GLN A 146 2.62 -14.80 14.34
C GLN A 146 3.67 -13.69 14.36
N SER A 147 4.95 -14.02 14.20
CA SER A 147 6.00 -13.00 14.14
C SER A 147 5.84 -12.00 12.97
N CYS A 148 5.31 -12.43 11.82
CA CYS A 148 4.96 -11.51 10.72
C CYS A 148 3.75 -10.62 11.09
N THR A 149 2.76 -11.18 11.79
CA THR A 149 1.59 -10.43 12.26
C THR A 149 1.98 -9.39 13.30
N ASP A 150 2.86 -9.74 14.25
CA ASP A 150 3.32 -8.83 15.31
C ASP A 150 3.96 -7.56 14.72
N VAL A 151 4.80 -7.71 13.69
CA VAL A 151 5.42 -6.55 13.01
C VAL A 151 4.37 -5.68 12.32
N SER A 152 3.32 -6.29 11.75
CA SER A 152 2.21 -5.54 11.12
C SER A 152 1.38 -4.78 12.16
N ILE A 153 1.21 -5.36 13.35
CA ILE A 153 0.57 -4.69 14.49
C ILE A 153 1.44 -3.51 14.94
N ASP A 154 2.75 -3.71 15.07
CA ASP A 154 3.69 -2.66 15.50
C ASP A 154 3.68 -1.46 14.54
N MET A 155 3.69 -1.70 13.22
CA MET A 155 3.55 -0.62 12.22
C MET A 155 2.30 0.23 12.48
N GLY A 156 1.16 -0.44 12.62
CA GLY A 156 -0.09 0.24 12.87
C GLY A 156 -0.11 0.99 14.21
N VAL A 157 0.44 0.41 15.27
CA VAL A 157 0.53 1.05 16.59
C VAL A 157 1.41 2.30 16.53
N GLU A 158 2.54 2.25 15.83
CA GLU A 158 3.41 3.41 15.66
C GLU A 158 2.74 4.51 14.81
N ALA A 159 1.97 4.15 13.78
CA ALA A 159 1.17 5.10 13.02
C ALA A 159 0.11 5.77 13.89
N TYR A 160 -0.62 4.99 14.70
CA TYR A 160 -1.62 5.49 15.64
C TYR A 160 -1.02 6.46 16.66
N LYS A 161 0.10 6.09 17.30
CA LYS A 161 0.81 6.97 18.24
C LYS A 161 1.26 8.26 17.58
N THR A 162 1.80 8.18 16.36
CA THR A 162 2.24 9.36 15.60
C THR A 162 1.07 10.29 15.32
N VAL A 163 -0.08 9.76 14.91
CA VAL A 163 -1.31 10.55 14.73
C VAL A 163 -1.70 11.25 16.02
N GLN A 164 -1.70 10.57 17.16
CA GLN A 164 -2.03 11.20 18.45
C GLN A 164 -1.08 12.36 18.77
N GLN A 165 0.22 12.19 18.49
CA GLN A 165 1.20 13.26 18.64
C GLN A 165 0.92 14.43 17.68
N MET A 166 0.58 14.15 16.42
CA MET A 166 0.23 15.18 15.46
C MET A 166 -1.05 15.94 15.85
N GLU A 167 -2.07 15.24 16.35
CA GLU A 167 -3.31 15.88 16.84
C GLU A 167 -3.03 16.81 18.02
N SER A 168 -2.06 16.48 18.89
CA SER A 168 -1.66 17.35 20.00
C SER A 168 -0.99 18.67 19.58
N VAL A 169 -0.49 18.76 18.35
CA VAL A 169 0.05 19.99 17.75
C VAL A 169 -1.07 20.94 17.29
N LEU A 170 -2.26 20.39 17.02
CA LEU A 170 -3.42 21.13 16.56
C LEU A 170 -4.18 21.76 17.72
N ASN A 171 -4.82 22.92 17.47
CA ASN A 171 -5.80 23.46 18.41
C ASN A 171 -7.17 22.78 18.28
N ASN A 172 -8.08 23.04 19.22
CA ASN A 172 -9.40 22.40 19.27
C ASN A 172 -10.24 22.57 17.98
N SER A 173 -10.13 23.71 17.30
CA SER A 173 -10.88 23.94 16.05
C SER A 173 -10.31 23.08 14.93
N GLN A 174 -8.99 23.10 14.78
CA GLN A 174 -8.26 22.32 13.79
C GLN A 174 -8.47 20.81 13.97
N GLN A 175 -8.50 20.33 15.22
CA GLN A 175 -8.78 18.93 15.52
C GLN A 175 -10.19 18.51 15.05
N LYS A 176 -11.21 19.35 15.27
CA LYS A 176 -12.58 19.07 14.82
C LYS A 176 -12.69 19.03 13.29
N GLU A 177 -12.02 19.96 12.61
CA GLU A 177 -11.97 19.99 11.15
C GLU A 177 -11.23 18.76 10.61
N PHE A 178 -10.11 18.39 11.22
CA PHE A 178 -9.35 17.20 10.86
C PHE A 178 -10.16 15.90 11.06
N GLN A 179 -10.88 15.77 12.18
CA GLN A 179 -11.77 14.64 12.43
C GLN A 179 -12.94 14.59 11.45
N SER A 180 -13.51 15.75 11.12
CA SER A 180 -14.60 15.86 10.14
C SER A 180 -14.12 15.45 8.74
N TRP A 181 -12.93 15.92 8.34
CA TRP A 181 -12.26 15.48 7.11
C TRP A 181 -12.04 13.96 7.10
N MET A 182 -11.60 13.40 8.23
CA MET A 182 -11.41 11.96 8.37
C MET A 182 -12.72 11.21 8.13
N MET A 183 -13.80 11.60 8.80
CA MET A 183 -15.14 11.00 8.64
C MET A 183 -15.65 11.09 7.20
N ASN A 184 -15.48 12.23 6.55
CA ASN A 184 -15.91 12.46 5.17
C ASN A 184 -15.08 11.65 4.16
N SER A 185 -13.76 11.58 4.35
CA SER A 185 -12.87 10.79 3.50
C SER A 185 -13.22 9.30 3.52
N MET A 186 -13.76 8.80 4.64
CA MET A 186 -14.20 7.42 4.79
C MET A 186 -15.52 7.14 4.06
N GLN A 187 -16.46 8.10 4.04
CA GLN A 187 -17.73 7.95 3.33
C GLN A 187 -17.53 7.99 1.81
N ASN A 188 -16.70 8.93 1.32
CA ASN A 188 -16.45 9.09 -0.11
C ASN A 188 -15.74 7.88 -0.73
N ASN A 189 -14.82 7.23 -0.01
CA ASN A 189 -14.13 6.03 -0.52
C ASN A 189 -15.06 4.83 -0.67
N LYS A 190 -16.15 4.73 0.13
CA LYS A 190 -17.14 3.66 0.00
C LYS A 190 -17.98 3.81 -1.26
N MET A 191 -18.36 5.04 -1.62
CA MET A 191 -19.14 5.29 -2.83
C MET A 191 -18.32 5.01 -4.10
N MET A 192 -17.06 5.42 -4.14
CA MET A 192 -16.21 5.25 -5.33
C MET A 192 -15.98 3.76 -5.67
N ASN A 193 -15.76 2.91 -4.65
CA ASN A 193 -15.64 1.47 -4.86
C ASN A 193 -16.96 0.82 -5.31
N SER A 194 -18.11 1.32 -4.85
CA SER A 194 -19.43 0.80 -5.28
C SER A 194 -19.76 1.13 -6.73
N MET A 195 -19.35 2.30 -7.23
CA MET A 195 -19.55 2.67 -8.63
C MET A 195 -18.60 1.91 -9.57
N GLN A 196 -17.36 1.66 -9.15
CA GLN A 196 -16.39 0.95 -9.98
C GLN A 196 -16.77 -0.54 -10.14
N ASN A 197 -17.36 -1.15 -9.12
CA ASN A 197 -17.83 -2.54 -9.19
C ASN A 197 -19.11 -2.71 -10.01
N ASN A 198 -19.99 -1.69 -10.04
CA ASN A 198 -21.20 -1.71 -10.88
C ASN A 198 -20.92 -1.41 -12.36
N ASN A 199 -19.85 -0.69 -12.68
CA ASN A 199 -19.56 -0.31 -14.08
C ASN A 199 -18.86 -1.42 -14.89
N MET A 200 -18.42 -2.52 -14.25
CA MET A 200 -17.92 -3.71 -14.96
C MET A 200 -19.00 -4.78 -15.22
N ASN A 201 -20.14 -4.74 -14.51
CA ASN A 201 -21.28 -5.62 -14.77
C ASN A 201 -22.36 -4.99 -15.68
N GLY A 202 -22.16 -3.75 -16.15
CA GLY A 202 -23.14 -3.00 -16.94
C GLY A 202 -22.98 -3.05 -18.47
N HIS A 203 -21.97 -3.75 -19.01
CA HIS A 203 -21.79 -3.90 -20.46
C HIS A 203 -22.51 -5.14 -21.00
N GLY A 204 -23.83 -5.06 -21.07
CA GLY A 204 -24.59 -6.06 -21.83
C GLY A 204 -26.07 -6.04 -21.53
N MET A 205 -26.79 -5.02 -21.98
CA MET A 205 -28.18 -5.08 -22.46
C MET A 205 -28.60 -3.68 -22.89
N GLY A 206 -28.41 -3.34 -24.16
CA GLY A 206 -28.83 -2.02 -24.62
C GLY A 206 -28.43 -1.67 -26.03
N LYS A 207 -28.84 -2.47 -27.02
CA LYS A 207 -29.16 -1.96 -28.36
C LYS A 207 -29.80 -3.03 -29.24
N GLY A 208 -30.99 -2.70 -29.73
CA GLY A 208 -31.45 -3.16 -31.03
C GLY A 208 -32.61 -4.14 -31.00
N MET A 209 -33.84 -3.61 -31.04
CA MET A 209 -34.90 -4.18 -31.86
C MET A 209 -35.94 -3.09 -32.15
N MET A 210 -35.67 -2.33 -33.21
CA MET A 210 -36.66 -1.58 -33.99
C MET A 210 -36.42 -1.95 -35.46
N ASN A 211 -37.49 -2.42 -36.11
CA ASN A 211 -37.76 -2.54 -37.55
C ASN A 211 -36.83 -3.49 -38.34
N ASN A 212 -37.30 -4.40 -39.20
CA ASN A 212 -38.48 -4.45 -40.06
C ASN A 212 -39.19 -5.81 -39.99
#